data_AF-A0A251UBA0-F1
#
_entry.id   AF-A0A251UBA0-F1
#
_cell.length_a   1.000
_cell.length_b   1.000
_cell.length_c   1.000
_cell.angle_alpha   90.00
_cell.angle_beta   90.00
_cell.angle_gamma   90.00
#
_symmetry.space_group_name_H-M   'P 1'
#
loop_
_entity.id
_entity.type
_entity.pdbx_description
1 polymer ?
#
loop_
_entity_poly.entity_id
_entity_poly.type
_entity_poly.pdbx_seq_one_letter_code
_entity_poly.pdbx_strand_id
1 'polypeptide(L)'
;MECSVSMKGAAMRLVKAGFGVYGIDNQGHGKSDGIKGFISHFNDLVEDCSQFFTSICERNENKNKLRILLGESMGGAMVLRLHLKKPDFWDGGVLVAPMCKVFTSVFRSRPDWPIGQGIGTLAGPV
;
A
#
# COMPACT_ATOMS: atom_id res chain seq x y z
N MET A 1 -0.83 6.10 10.36
CA MET A 1 -2.12 5.39 10.48
C MET A 1 -1.85 3.89 10.50
N GLU A 2 -2.55 3.13 11.35
CA GLU A 2 -2.44 1.66 11.46
C GLU A 2 -3.35 0.97 10.43
N CYS A 3 -2.83 -0.03 9.71
CA CYS A 3 -3.56 -0.74 8.66
C CYS A 3 -4.75 -1.53 9.20
N SER A 4 -4.64 -2.08 10.42
CA SER A 4 -5.70 -2.86 11.07
C SER A 4 -6.93 -1.99 11.40
N VAL A 5 -6.73 -0.67 11.54
CA VAL A 5 -7.80 0.29 11.80
C VAL A 5 -8.39 0.79 10.49
N SER A 6 -7.54 1.26 9.57
CA SER A 6 -8.01 1.85 8.30
C SER A 6 -8.71 0.84 7.39
N MET A 7 -8.24 -0.41 7.36
CA MET A 7 -8.79 -1.46 6.50
C MET A 7 -9.76 -2.41 7.20
N LYS A 8 -10.07 -2.18 8.49
CA LYS A 8 -10.89 -3.09 9.32
C LYS A 8 -12.20 -3.50 8.65
N GLY A 9 -12.93 -2.51 8.13
CA GLY A 9 -14.24 -2.72 7.53
C GLY A 9 -14.20 -3.57 6.26
N ALA A 10 -13.18 -3.38 5.43
CA ALA A 10 -12.96 -4.18 4.23
C ALA A 10 -12.47 -5.59 4.60
N ALA A 11 -11.48 -5.69 5.49
CA ALA A 11 -10.92 -6.95 5.96
C ALA A 11 -12.01 -7.86 6.56
N MET A 12 -12.88 -7.33 7.43
CA MET A 12 -13.98 -8.10 8.01
C MET A 12 -14.95 -8.67 6.97
N ARG A 13 -15.24 -7.91 5.91
CA ARG A 13 -16.14 -8.36 4.83
C ARG A 13 -15.49 -9.48 4.02
N LEU A 14 -14.21 -9.34 3.71
CA LEU A 14 -13.42 -10.35 3.00
C LEU A 14 -13.28 -11.64 3.82
N VAL A 15 -12.99 -11.54 5.11
CA VAL A 15 -12.95 -12.71 6.01
C VAL A 15 -14.30 -13.42 6.06
N LYS A 16 -15.41 -12.67 6.17
CA LYS A 16 -16.76 -13.27 6.11
C LYS A 16 -17.06 -13.95 4.77
N ALA A 17 -16.45 -13.49 3.69
CA ALA A 17 -16.53 -14.11 2.37
C ALA A 17 -15.55 -15.29 2.19
N GLY A 18 -14.79 -15.67 3.22
CA GLY A 18 -13.90 -16.83 3.21
C GLY A 18 -12.45 -16.56 2.79
N PHE A 19 -12.04 -15.29 2.71
CA PHE A 19 -10.67 -14.92 2.36
C PHE A 19 -9.76 -14.87 3.59
N GLY A 20 -8.53 -15.36 3.44
CA GLY A 20 -7.43 -15.02 4.35
C GLY A 20 -6.99 -13.59 4.09
N VAL A 21 -7.03 -12.72 5.10
CA VAL A 21 -6.67 -11.31 4.97
C VAL A 21 -5.47 -11.01 5.85
N TYR A 22 -4.42 -10.45 5.25
CA TYR A 22 -3.17 -10.10 5.89
C TYR A 22 -2.82 -8.66 5.57
N GLY A 23 -2.25 -7.95 6.54
CA GLY A 23 -1.80 -6.57 6.39
C GLY A 23 -0.54 -6.33 7.20
N ILE A 24 0.24 -5.34 6.76
CA ILE A 24 1.46 -4.91 7.42
C ILE A 24 1.44 -3.38 7.51
N ASP A 25 1.93 -2.86 8.64
CA ASP A 25 2.23 -1.44 8.75
C ASP A 25 3.59 -1.17 8.10
N ASN A 26 3.62 -0.25 7.13
CA ASN A 26 4.87 0.16 6.48
C ASN A 26 5.79 0.92 7.44
N GLN A 27 7.08 1.01 7.13
CA GLN A 27 8.00 1.85 7.89
C GLN A 27 7.47 3.29 8.03
N GLY A 28 7.61 3.87 9.22
CA GLY A 28 7.04 5.18 9.56
C GLY A 28 5.51 5.21 9.67
N HIS A 29 4.82 4.09 9.58
CA HIS A 29 3.36 3.98 9.69
C HIS A 29 2.93 3.05 10.82
N GLY A 30 1.68 3.20 11.24
CA GLY A 30 1.06 2.42 12.32
C GLY A 30 1.99 2.09 13.49
N LYS A 31 2.12 0.80 13.77
CA LYS A 31 2.94 0.22 14.83
C LYS A 31 4.38 -0.09 14.41
N SER A 32 4.71 0.02 13.12
CA SER A 32 6.07 -0.18 12.64
C SER A 32 6.99 0.98 13.00
N ASP A 33 8.28 0.65 13.09
CA ASP A 33 9.34 1.59 13.46
C ASP A 33 9.59 2.65 12.38
N GLY A 34 10.39 3.66 12.74
CA GLY A 34 10.76 4.78 11.89
C GLY A 34 10.05 6.09 12.24
N ILE A 35 10.50 7.17 11.61
CA ILE A 35 9.93 8.51 11.79
C ILE A 35 8.52 8.52 11.20
N LYS A 36 7.51 8.92 12.00
CA LYS A 36 6.12 8.82 11.60
C LYS A 36 5.81 9.70 10.38
N GLY A 37 5.23 9.07 9.35
CA GLY A 37 4.92 9.71 8.07
C GLY A 37 6.12 9.95 7.16
N PHE A 38 7.31 9.44 7.51
CA PHE A 38 8.52 9.59 6.71
C PHE A 38 8.94 8.25 6.11
N ILE A 39 9.22 8.29 4.80
CA ILE A 39 9.72 7.16 4.02
C ILE A 39 10.99 7.65 3.34
N SER A 40 12.14 7.05 3.69
CA SER A 40 13.44 7.38 3.12
C SER A 40 13.52 7.01 1.64
N HIS A 41 13.32 5.73 1.33
CA HIS A 41 13.27 5.23 -0.04
C HIS A 41 12.02 4.38 -0.24
N PHE A 42 11.23 4.73 -1.24
CA PHE A 42 10.01 4.00 -1.56
C PHE A 42 10.26 2.55 -1.98
N ASN A 43 11.44 2.26 -2.56
CA ASN A 43 11.79 0.89 -2.96
C ASN A 43 12.00 -0.05 -1.78
N ASP A 44 12.42 0.47 -0.61
CA ASP A 44 12.59 -0.33 0.61
C ASP A 44 11.24 -0.89 1.03
N LEU A 45 10.19 -0.05 1.02
CA LEU A 45 8.82 -0.50 1.27
C LEU A 45 8.34 -1.59 0.31
N VAL A 46 8.66 -1.43 -0.98
CA VAL A 46 8.29 -2.42 -2.02
C VAL A 46 8.97 -3.75 -1.76
N GLU A 47 10.23 -3.73 -1.33
CA GLU A 47 10.97 -4.94 -0.97
C GLU A 47 10.37 -5.62 0.27
N ASP A 48 10.18 -4.87 1.34
CA ASP A 48 9.60 -5.37 2.59
C ASP A 48 8.22 -6.00 2.37
N CYS A 49 7.34 -5.29 1.65
CA CYS A 49 6.01 -5.80 1.32
C CYS A 49 6.09 -7.04 0.41
N SER A 50 7.00 -7.05 -0.58
CA SER A 50 7.18 -8.19 -1.49
C SER A 50 7.60 -9.43 -0.70
N GLN A 51 8.59 -9.31 0.18
CA GLN A 51 9.07 -10.42 1.01
C GLN A 51 7.97 -10.90 1.97
N PHE A 52 7.34 -9.97 2.69
CA PHE A 52 6.29 -10.30 3.64
C PHE A 52 5.12 -11.04 2.97
N PHE A 53 4.50 -10.47 1.94
CA PHE A 53 3.33 -11.09 1.32
C PHE A 53 3.68 -12.38 0.56
N THR A 54 4.85 -12.47 -0.08
CA THR A 54 5.29 -13.74 -0.69
C THR A 54 5.41 -14.83 0.39
N SER A 55 6.03 -14.52 1.53
CA SER A 55 6.19 -15.48 2.64
C SER A 55 4.86 -15.95 3.21
N ILE A 56 3.83 -15.09 3.20
CA ILE A 56 2.47 -15.43 3.64
C ILE A 56 1.81 -16.38 2.65
N CYS A 57 1.97 -16.13 1.34
CA CYS A 57 1.41 -16.98 0.28
C CYS A 57 2.07 -18.37 0.24
N GLU A 58 3.33 -18.48 0.65
CA GLU A 58 4.08 -19.75 0.68
C GLU A 58 3.74 -20.64 1.88
N ARG A 59 3.01 -20.12 2.88
CA ARG A 59 2.56 -20.93 4.03
C ARG A 59 1.59 -22.02 3.58
N ASN A 60 1.64 -23.17 4.27
CA ASN A 60 0.86 -24.35 3.90
C ASN A 60 -0.65 -24.07 3.84
N GLU A 61 -1.18 -23.23 4.73
CA GLU A 61 -2.60 -22.84 4.76
C GLU A 61 -3.04 -21.99 3.57
N ASN A 62 -2.10 -21.27 2.94
CA ASN A 62 -2.35 -20.36 1.83
C ASN A 62 -1.89 -20.91 0.48
N LYS A 63 -1.21 -22.06 0.49
CA LYS A 63 -0.72 -22.73 -0.71
C LYS A 63 -1.90 -23.02 -1.64
N ASN A 64 -1.77 -22.63 -2.90
CA ASN A 64 -2.79 -22.72 -3.96
C ASN A 64 -4.05 -21.84 -3.77
N LYS A 65 -4.04 -20.86 -2.86
CA LYS A 65 -5.09 -19.83 -2.79
C LYS A 65 -4.77 -18.69 -3.76
N LEU A 66 -5.80 -17.95 -4.18
CA LEU A 66 -5.64 -16.76 -4.99
C LEU A 66 -4.84 -15.69 -4.23
N ARG A 67 -3.84 -15.14 -4.90
CA ARG A 67 -2.91 -14.12 -4.39
C ARG A 67 -3.37 -12.76 -4.90
N ILE A 68 -4.31 -12.16 -4.18
CA ILE A 68 -4.90 -10.86 -4.55
C ILE A 68 -4.32 -9.76 -3.66
N LEU A 69 -3.80 -8.71 -4.28
CA LEU A 69 -3.32 -7.52 -3.58
C LEU A 69 -4.42 -6.46 -3.49
N LEU A 70 -4.49 -5.72 -2.38
CA LEU A 70 -5.45 -4.61 -2.21
C LEU A 70 -4.73 -3.38 -1.65
N GLY A 71 -5.00 -2.22 -2.23
CA GLY A 71 -4.36 -0.97 -1.81
C GLY A 71 -5.19 0.27 -2.10
N GLU A 72 -5.14 1.22 -1.16
CA GLU A 72 -5.79 2.53 -1.24
C GLU A 72 -4.74 3.65 -1.33
N SER A 73 -4.97 4.67 -2.15
CA SER A 73 -4.06 5.82 -2.30
C SER A 73 -2.60 5.39 -2.57
N MET A 74 -1.66 5.74 -1.69
CA MET A 74 -0.26 5.28 -1.76
C MET A 74 -0.16 3.75 -1.75
N GLY A 75 -1.02 3.06 -1.01
CA GLY A 75 -1.12 1.60 -1.03
C GLY A 75 -1.51 1.05 -2.40
N GLY A 76 -2.29 1.78 -3.19
CA GLY A 76 -2.57 1.41 -4.59
C GLY A 76 -1.31 1.46 -5.47
N ALA A 77 -0.45 2.46 -5.26
CA ALA A 77 0.85 2.52 -5.93
C ALA A 77 1.75 1.33 -5.52
N MET A 78 1.72 0.96 -4.24
CA MET A 78 2.41 -0.24 -3.74
C MET A 78 1.94 -1.51 -4.42
N VAL A 79 0.62 -1.72 -4.55
CA VAL A 79 0.05 -2.88 -5.26
C VAL A 79 0.57 -2.96 -6.70
N LEU A 80 0.54 -1.84 -7.42
CA LEU A 80 1.07 -1.79 -8.79
C LEU A 80 2.57 -2.15 -8.84
N ARG A 81 3.37 -1.62 -7.91
CA ARG A 81 4.82 -1.87 -7.87
C ARG A 81 5.14 -3.32 -7.52
N LEU A 82 4.40 -3.93 -6.59
CA LEU A 82 4.52 -5.35 -6.25
C LEU A 82 4.14 -6.25 -7.42
N HIS A 83 3.04 -5.91 -8.12
CA HIS A 83 2.60 -6.66 -9.29
C HIS A 83 3.63 -6.58 -10.42
N LEU A 84 4.19 -5.39 -10.70
CA LEU A 84 5.22 -5.23 -11.73
C LEU A 84 6.53 -5.93 -11.38
N LYS A 85 6.86 -6.04 -10.08
CA LYS A 85 8.08 -6.74 -9.62
C LYS A 85 7.99 -8.25 -9.81
N LYS A 86 6.80 -8.84 -9.66
CA LYS A 86 6.54 -10.28 -9.85
C LYS A 86 5.26 -10.50 -10.66
N PRO A 87 5.28 -10.26 -11.99
CA PRO A 87 4.08 -10.21 -12.82
C PRO A 87 3.28 -11.51 -12.84
N ASP A 88 3.97 -12.65 -12.77
CA ASP A 88 3.33 -13.98 -12.84
C ASP A 88 3.00 -14.56 -11.44
N PHE A 89 3.37 -13.85 -10.37
CA PHE A 89 3.14 -14.33 -9.01
C PHE A 89 1.79 -13.88 -8.43
N TRP A 90 1.24 -12.76 -8.88
CA TRP A 90 -0.01 -12.24 -8.34
C TRP A 90 -1.17 -12.57 -9.27
N ASP A 91 -2.28 -13.06 -8.72
CA ASP A 91 -3.44 -13.45 -9.52
C ASP A 91 -4.39 -12.26 -9.77
N GLY A 92 -4.23 -11.16 -9.02
CA GLY A 92 -4.99 -9.93 -9.25
C GLY A 92 -4.69 -8.80 -8.26
N GLY A 93 -5.25 -7.63 -8.54
CA GLY A 93 -5.11 -6.43 -7.71
C GLY A 93 -6.41 -5.61 -7.62
N VAL A 94 -6.74 -5.13 -6.43
CA VAL A 94 -7.86 -4.22 -6.15
C VAL A 94 -7.29 -2.85 -5.77
N LEU A 95 -7.55 -1.85 -6.62
CA LEU A 95 -7.01 -0.51 -6.48
C LEU A 95 -8.12 0.47 -6.10
N VAL A 96 -8.00 1.10 -4.93
CA VAL A 96 -8.96 2.10 -4.45
C VAL A 96 -8.30 3.47 -4.50
N ALA A 97 -8.76 4.34 -5.39
CA ALA A 97 -8.18 5.68 -5.60
C ALA A 97 -6.63 5.67 -5.63
N PRO A 98 -5.98 4.85 -6.49
CA PRO A 98 -4.54 4.63 -6.43
C PRO A 98 -3.76 5.91 -6.74
N MET A 99 -2.65 6.11 -6.03
CA MET A 99 -1.70 7.19 -6.29
C MET A 99 -0.93 6.90 -7.60
N CYS A 100 -1.47 7.35 -8.73
CA CYS A 100 -0.83 7.14 -10.04
C CYS A 100 0.24 8.20 -10.38
N LYS A 101 0.18 9.37 -9.74
CA LYS A 101 1.13 10.47 -9.96
C LYS A 101 1.24 11.31 -8.70
N VAL A 102 2.47 11.72 -8.38
CA VAL A 102 2.73 12.73 -7.33
C VAL A 102 2.97 14.07 -8.01
N PHE A 103 2.26 15.10 -7.57
CA PHE A 103 2.49 16.45 -8.06
C PHE A 103 3.67 17.06 -7.30
N THR A 104 4.86 17.02 -7.90
CA THR A 104 6.11 17.43 -7.25
C THR A 104 6.49 18.89 -7.47
N SER A 105 5.78 19.64 -8.31
CA SER A 105 6.17 21.03 -8.63
C SER A 105 6.06 22.00 -7.44
N VAL A 106 5.25 21.67 -6.43
CA VAL A 106 5.16 22.44 -5.16
C VAL A 106 6.30 22.09 -4.19
N PHE A 107 6.92 20.91 -4.34
CA PHE A 107 7.98 20.41 -3.46
C PHE A 107 9.40 20.81 -3.89
N ARG A 108 9.59 21.27 -5.14
CA ARG A 108 10.92 21.66 -5.64
C ARG A 108 11.42 23.01 -5.08
N SER A 109 10.55 23.77 -4.40
CA SER A 109 10.86 25.10 -3.87
C SER A 109 10.85 25.21 -2.35
N ARG A 110 10.69 24.12 -1.57
CA ARG A 110 10.70 24.20 -0.10
C ARG A 110 11.51 23.06 0.54
N PRO A 111 12.41 23.37 1.49
CA PRO A 111 13.22 22.37 2.16
C PRO A 111 12.37 21.53 3.13
N ASP A 112 12.63 20.23 3.07
CA ASP A 112 12.40 19.14 4.02
C ASP A 112 11.47 19.43 5.22
N TRP A 113 10.15 19.24 5.03
CA TRP A 113 9.17 19.19 6.14
C TRP A 113 8.27 17.95 6.03
N PRO A 114 7.81 17.33 7.15
CA PRO A 114 7.03 16.10 7.14
C PRO A 114 5.70 16.29 6.41
N ILE A 115 5.30 15.27 5.65
CA ILE A 115 4.08 15.25 4.83
C ILE A 115 2.86 15.33 5.76
N GLY A 116 2.36 16.55 5.99
CA GLY A 116 1.02 16.79 6.48
C GLY A 116 0.01 16.56 5.36
N GLN A 117 -1.03 15.77 5.61
CA GLN A 117 -2.11 15.55 4.65
C GLN A 117 -2.88 16.85 4.42
N GLY A 118 -2.65 17.49 3.27
CA GLY A 118 -3.40 18.63 2.77
C GLY A 118 -4.07 18.30 1.44
N ILE A 119 -5.40 18.22 1.45
CA ILE A 119 -6.25 18.12 0.26
C ILE A 119 -6.10 19.39 -0.60
N GLY A 120 -5.93 19.21 -1.91
CA GLY A 120 -6.09 20.27 -2.91
C GLY A 120 -6.75 19.71 -4.17
N THR A 121 -7.87 20.31 -4.58
CA THR A 121 -8.54 20.05 -5.87
C THR A 121 -8.09 21.08 -6.88
N LEU A 122 -7.89 20.68 -8.15
CA LEU A 122 -7.78 21.60 -9.29
C LEU A 122 -8.85 21.22 -10.33
N ALA A 123 -9.77 22.15 -10.57
CA ALA A 123 -10.66 22.12 -11.73
C ALA A 123 -9.93 22.78 -12.92
N GLY A 124 -9.95 22.14 -14.09
CA GLY A 124 -9.51 22.73 -15.37
C GLY A 124 -10.68 23.40 -16.09
N PRO A 125 -10.43 24.39 -16.98
CA PRO A 125 -11.50 25.15 -17.61
C PRO A 125 -12.25 24.33 -18.67
N VAL A 126 -13.53 24.70 -18.86
CA VAL A 126 -14.44 24.25 -19.93
C VAL A 126 -13.92 24.58 -21.32
#